data_AF-B7U9A5-F1
#
_entry.id   AF-B7U9A5-F1
#
_cell.length_a   1.000
_cell.length_b   1.000
_cell.length_c   1.000
_cell.angle_alpha   90.00
_cell.angle_beta   90.00
_cell.angle_gamma   90.00
#
_symmetry.space_group_name_H-M   'P 1'
#
loop_
_entity.id
_entity.type
_entity.pdbx_description
1 polymer ?
#
loop_
_entity_poly.entity_id
_entity_poly.type
_entity_poly.pdbx_seq_one_letter_code
_entity_poly.pdbx_strand_id
1 'polypeptide(L)'
;SGPYGDPEISIDVNSGLKLLRDKWILDRNDIDRIPKSKINSHTKNLKNNTNFNKRDCYYRAKNKKNITQLYYAKSGIITQEMEFIAIRENMYFQESYKNSKNLLNQKINNIITPEFVRQEIASGRAIIPSNINHPESEPMIIGRNFFIKINANIGNSSISSSIEEEVQKLIWAIQWGADTVMDLSTGRHIYETREWILRNSPVPIGTVPIYQALEKVQGVIENLNWEVFKNTLLEQAIQGVDYFTIHAGLLLQYIPMTSNRMTGIVSRGGSIIAKWCLSHHKENFLYENFEEICKICATYDVSLSLGDGLRPGSIYDANDKAQFSELYTLGKLTKIAWKYNVQDMIEGPGHVPINKIKKNMTEQLKCCHEAPFYTLGPLTTDIAPGYDHFTSGIGAA
;
A
#
# COMPACT_ATOMS: atom_id res chain seq x y z
N SER A 1 7.86 -4.53 -15.58
CA SER A 1 7.38 -5.89 -15.90
C SER A 1 8.06 -6.99 -15.09
N GLY A 2 9.23 -6.77 -14.49
CA GLY A 2 9.95 -7.80 -13.74
C GLY A 2 10.40 -8.96 -14.64
N PRO A 3 10.51 -10.19 -14.11
CA PRO A 3 10.99 -11.35 -14.88
C PRO A 3 10.15 -11.67 -16.13
N TYR A 4 8.87 -11.29 -16.15
CA TYR A 4 7.98 -11.54 -17.30
C TYR A 4 8.39 -10.78 -18.57
N GLY A 5 9.19 -9.72 -18.44
CA GLY A 5 9.74 -8.98 -19.58
C GLY A 5 11.06 -9.52 -20.10
N ASP A 6 11.67 -10.51 -19.43
CA ASP A 6 12.98 -11.05 -19.77
C ASP A 6 12.82 -12.37 -20.55
N PRO A 7 13.16 -12.42 -21.86
CA PRO A 7 13.00 -13.62 -22.67
C PRO A 7 13.94 -14.76 -22.25
N GLU A 8 14.96 -14.50 -21.43
CA GLU A 8 15.89 -15.52 -20.93
C GLU A 8 15.35 -16.24 -19.68
N ILE A 9 14.29 -15.72 -19.04
CA ILE A 9 13.70 -16.29 -17.84
C ILE A 9 12.45 -17.10 -18.18
N SER A 10 12.52 -18.43 -18.00
CA SER A 10 11.33 -19.28 -18.04
C SER A 10 10.55 -19.17 -16.72
N ILE A 11 9.27 -18.81 -16.80
CA ILE A 11 8.40 -18.61 -15.63
C ILE A 11 7.35 -19.71 -15.56
N ASP A 12 7.20 -20.32 -14.39
CA ASP A 12 6.08 -21.20 -14.03
C ASP A 12 5.30 -20.59 -12.87
N VAL A 13 4.07 -20.15 -13.16
CA VAL A 13 3.20 -19.51 -12.16
C VAL A 13 2.84 -20.42 -10.98
N ASN A 14 2.91 -21.74 -11.15
CA ASN A 14 2.65 -22.72 -10.09
C ASN A 14 3.82 -22.83 -9.09
N SER A 15 5.03 -22.46 -9.54
CA SER A 15 6.24 -22.44 -8.74
C SER A 15 6.50 -21.08 -8.10
N GLY A 16 5.91 -20.00 -8.65
CA GLY A 16 6.14 -18.62 -8.24
C GLY A 16 7.44 -18.05 -8.81
N LEU A 17 7.66 -16.75 -8.58
CA LEU A 17 8.88 -16.07 -9.00
C LEU A 17 10.08 -16.43 -8.11
N LYS A 18 11.28 -16.16 -8.62
CA LYS A 18 12.53 -16.31 -7.86
C LYS A 18 12.53 -15.37 -6.66
N LEU A 19 12.94 -15.89 -5.51
CA LEU A 19 13.05 -15.14 -4.25
C LEU A 19 14.29 -14.20 -4.26
N LEU A 20 14.27 -13.14 -5.08
CA LEU A 20 15.39 -12.22 -5.30
C LEU A 20 16.01 -11.68 -4.01
N ARG A 21 15.18 -11.27 -3.05
CA ARG A 21 15.62 -10.59 -1.82
C ARG A 21 15.90 -11.54 -0.65
N ASP A 22 15.62 -12.84 -0.77
CA ASP A 22 15.65 -13.78 0.37
C ASP A 22 17.02 -13.81 1.06
N LYS A 23 18.10 -13.82 0.26
CA LYS A 23 19.46 -13.74 0.79
C LYS A 23 19.72 -12.44 1.55
N TRP A 24 19.27 -11.30 1.03
CA TRP A 24 19.48 -9.99 1.67
C TRP A 24 18.79 -9.93 3.04
N ILE A 25 17.59 -10.49 3.12
CA ILE A 25 16.78 -10.57 4.35
C ILE A 25 17.47 -11.49 5.37
N LEU A 26 17.96 -12.66 4.96
CA LEU A 26 18.66 -13.60 5.84
C LEU A 26 20.00 -13.07 6.35
N ASP A 27 20.78 -12.43 5.49
CA ASP A 27 22.14 -11.97 5.80
C ASP A 27 22.17 -10.87 6.89
N ARG A 28 21.06 -10.15 7.12
CA ARG A 28 20.95 -9.15 8.21
C ARG A 28 20.83 -9.75 9.61
N ASN A 29 20.48 -11.04 9.71
CA ASN A 29 20.44 -11.79 10.95
C ASN A 29 19.54 -11.19 12.07
N ASP A 30 18.47 -10.51 11.67
CA ASP A 30 17.50 -9.83 12.54
C ASP A 30 16.09 -10.43 12.47
N ILE A 31 15.92 -11.55 11.77
CA ILE A 31 14.65 -12.29 11.65
C ILE A 31 14.71 -13.71 12.24
N ASP A 32 13.59 -14.17 12.80
CA ASP A 32 13.33 -15.55 13.20
C ASP A 32 12.50 -16.27 12.14
N ARG A 33 12.71 -17.59 12.00
CA ARG A 33 11.91 -18.46 11.14
C ARG A 33 10.68 -19.00 11.89
N ILE A 34 9.51 -18.85 11.27
CA ILE A 34 8.23 -19.41 11.70
C ILE A 34 7.91 -20.61 10.80
N PRO A 35 7.93 -21.86 11.31
CA PRO A 35 7.50 -23.02 10.54
C PRO A 35 6.05 -22.88 10.05
N LYS A 36 5.76 -23.28 8.81
CA LYS A 36 4.40 -23.26 8.25
C LYS A 36 3.38 -23.99 9.13
N SER A 37 3.80 -25.09 9.78
CA SER A 37 2.97 -25.88 10.70
C SER A 37 2.47 -25.12 11.93
N LYS A 38 3.12 -24.01 12.31
CA LYS A 38 2.75 -23.19 13.47
C LYS A 38 1.82 -22.03 13.11
N ILE A 39 1.49 -21.83 11.84
CA ILE A 39 0.53 -20.80 11.40
C ILE A 39 -0.85 -21.44 11.40
N ASN A 40 -1.74 -20.95 12.28
CA ASN A 40 -3.05 -21.56 12.55
C ASN A 40 -3.94 -21.68 11.29
N SER A 41 -4.09 -22.93 10.83
CA SER A 41 -5.28 -23.70 10.40
C SER A 41 -6.50 -23.10 9.66
N HIS A 42 -6.55 -21.82 9.26
CA HIS A 42 -7.55 -21.37 8.26
C HIS A 42 -7.09 -21.55 6.81
N THR A 43 -5.86 -22.03 6.61
CA THR A 43 -5.25 -22.43 5.33
C THR A 43 -5.70 -23.79 4.80
N LYS A 44 -6.68 -24.46 5.44
CA LYS A 44 -7.09 -25.85 5.12
C LYS A 44 -7.69 -26.05 3.71
N ASN A 45 -7.94 -24.99 2.95
CA ASN A 45 -8.54 -25.06 1.62
C ASN A 45 -7.60 -24.77 0.44
N LEU A 46 -6.29 -24.59 0.66
CA LEU A 46 -5.33 -24.66 -0.44
C LEU A 46 -5.34 -26.09 -0.99
N LYS A 47 -6.09 -26.32 -2.07
CA LYS A 47 -6.04 -27.59 -2.80
C LYS A 47 -4.58 -27.89 -3.18
N ASN A 48 -4.16 -29.10 -2.85
CA ASN A 48 -2.81 -29.66 -2.75
C ASN A 48 -1.91 -29.67 -4.01
N ASN A 49 -2.01 -28.72 -4.95
CA ASN A 49 -1.20 -28.76 -6.18
C ASN A 49 -0.21 -27.60 -6.39
N THR A 50 -0.14 -26.61 -5.50
CA THR A 50 0.86 -25.53 -5.61
C THR A 50 2.07 -25.77 -4.73
N ASN A 51 3.25 -25.55 -5.30
CA ASN A 51 4.53 -25.83 -4.65
C ASN A 51 5.42 -24.58 -4.60
N PHE A 52 4.80 -23.41 -4.33
CA PHE A 52 5.47 -22.10 -4.36
C PHE A 52 6.81 -22.11 -3.63
N ASN A 53 7.89 -22.12 -4.41
CA ASN A 53 9.28 -22.18 -3.97
C ASN A 53 9.59 -23.19 -2.85
N LYS A 54 8.75 -24.23 -2.65
CA LYS A 54 8.80 -25.18 -1.51
C LYS A 54 9.07 -24.49 -0.16
N ARG A 55 8.46 -23.32 0.05
CA ARG A 55 8.77 -22.48 1.23
C ARG A 55 8.25 -23.19 2.49
N ASP A 56 9.12 -23.66 3.39
CA ASP A 56 8.71 -24.39 4.60
C ASP A 56 8.51 -23.48 5.83
N CYS A 57 8.92 -22.22 5.72
CA CYS A 57 8.81 -21.24 6.79
C CYS A 57 8.54 -19.83 6.26
N TYR A 58 8.04 -18.98 7.16
CA TYR A 58 7.95 -17.53 7.00
C TYR A 58 8.87 -16.84 7.99
N TYR A 59 9.05 -15.54 7.85
CA TYR A 59 9.93 -14.73 8.68
C TYR A 59 9.15 -13.75 9.56
N ARG A 60 9.72 -13.42 10.71
CA ARG A 60 9.32 -12.29 11.56
C ARG A 60 10.56 -11.66 12.19
N ALA A 61 10.48 -10.41 12.60
CA ALA A 61 11.55 -9.78 13.38
C ALA A 61 11.92 -10.59 14.65
N LYS A 62 13.22 -10.69 14.96
CA LYS A 62 13.73 -11.21 16.22
C LYS A 62 13.30 -10.31 17.37
N ASN A 63 12.93 -10.93 18.50
CA ASN A 63 12.47 -10.29 19.74
C ASN A 63 12.89 -8.81 19.92
N LYS A 64 11.95 -7.88 19.74
CA LYS A 64 12.09 -6.42 19.93
C LYS A 64 13.04 -5.69 18.97
N LYS A 65 13.64 -6.35 17.98
CA LYS A 65 14.33 -5.65 16.90
C LYS A 65 13.29 -5.04 15.95
N ASN A 66 13.49 -3.78 15.62
CA ASN A 66 12.79 -3.17 14.51
C ASN A 66 13.59 -3.48 13.24
N ILE A 67 12.91 -3.82 12.17
CA ILE A 67 13.54 -4.33 10.94
C ILE A 67 13.11 -3.54 9.70
N THR A 68 12.42 -2.41 9.90
CA THR A 68 11.89 -1.64 8.78
C THR A 68 12.97 -0.83 8.09
N GLN A 69 12.74 -0.46 6.83
CA GLN A 69 13.65 0.45 6.12
C GLN A 69 13.76 1.80 6.82
N LEU A 70 12.68 2.29 7.44
CA LEU A 70 12.72 3.52 8.26
C LEU A 70 13.63 3.37 9.48
N TYR A 71 13.62 2.21 10.15
CA TYR A 71 14.53 1.93 11.24
C TYR A 71 15.99 1.91 10.77
N TYR A 72 16.32 1.12 9.74
CA TYR A 72 17.68 1.08 9.20
C TYR A 72 18.16 2.46 8.77
N ALA A 73 17.30 3.21 8.07
CA ALA A 73 17.61 4.55 7.61
C ALA A 73 17.94 5.48 8.77
N LYS A 74 17.09 5.53 9.82
CA LYS A 74 17.36 6.33 11.03
C LYS A 74 18.61 5.87 11.78
N SER A 75 18.98 4.60 11.69
CA SER A 75 20.22 4.05 12.25
C SER A 75 21.47 4.29 11.39
N GLY A 76 21.36 5.01 10.27
CA GLY A 76 22.49 5.27 9.38
C GLY A 76 22.93 4.07 8.54
N ILE A 77 22.08 3.06 8.43
CA ILE A 77 22.35 1.83 7.67
C ILE A 77 21.77 1.99 6.27
N ILE A 78 22.60 1.72 5.26
CA ILE A 78 22.18 1.58 3.86
C ILE A 78 21.93 0.10 3.61
N THR A 79 20.68 -0.25 3.27
CA THR A 79 20.29 -1.62 2.95
C THR A 79 20.49 -1.92 1.47
N GLN A 80 20.47 -3.21 1.11
CA GLN A 80 20.49 -3.62 -0.30
C GLN A 80 19.28 -3.08 -1.08
N GLU A 81 18.11 -2.94 -0.44
CA GLU A 81 16.98 -2.29 -1.12
C GLU A 81 17.30 -0.82 -1.42
N MET A 82 17.87 -0.06 -0.49
CA MET A 82 18.24 1.35 -0.73
C MET A 82 19.27 1.50 -1.87
N GLU A 83 20.23 0.60 -1.96
CA GLU A 83 21.20 0.56 -3.07
C GLU A 83 20.52 0.22 -4.41
N PHE A 84 19.65 -0.79 -4.41
CA PHE A 84 18.86 -1.17 -5.59
C PHE A 84 18.05 0.01 -6.13
N ILE A 85 17.39 0.77 -5.25
CA ILE A 85 16.64 1.98 -5.62
C ILE A 85 17.54 3.02 -6.29
N ALA A 86 18.70 3.30 -5.70
CA ALA A 86 19.61 4.30 -6.24
C ALA A 86 20.04 3.95 -7.67
N ILE A 87 20.32 2.68 -7.94
CA ILE A 87 20.62 2.19 -9.29
C ILE A 87 19.39 2.38 -10.21
N ARG A 88 18.23 1.88 -9.77
CA ARG A 88 16.99 1.88 -10.55
C ARG A 88 16.56 3.30 -10.97
N GLU A 89 16.54 4.25 -10.04
CA GLU A 89 16.14 5.63 -10.31
C GLU A 89 17.12 6.34 -11.26
N ASN A 90 18.43 6.08 -11.16
CA ASN A 90 19.41 6.65 -12.10
C ASN A 90 19.29 6.09 -13.52
N MET A 91 18.92 4.81 -13.68
CA MET A 91 18.70 4.22 -15.02
C MET A 91 17.56 4.93 -15.75
N TYR A 92 16.46 5.21 -15.06
CA TYR A 92 15.34 5.97 -15.63
C TYR A 92 15.75 7.40 -16.03
N PHE A 93 16.59 8.08 -15.24
CA PHE A 93 17.12 9.39 -15.62
C PHE A 93 17.95 9.34 -16.91
N GLN A 94 18.85 8.35 -17.03
CA GLN A 94 19.69 8.22 -18.23
C GLN A 94 18.86 7.95 -19.49
N GLU A 95 17.82 7.13 -19.39
CA GLU A 95 16.92 6.83 -20.51
C GLU A 95 16.06 8.05 -20.89
N SER A 96 15.49 8.74 -19.90
CA SER A 96 14.71 9.96 -20.12
C SER A 96 15.55 11.07 -20.78
N TYR A 97 16.80 11.26 -20.34
CA TYR A 97 17.72 12.24 -20.92
C TYR A 97 18.09 11.93 -22.38
N LYS A 98 18.29 10.65 -22.73
CA LYS A 98 18.54 10.24 -24.12
C LYS A 98 17.36 10.57 -25.04
N ASN A 99 16.14 10.43 -24.55
CA ASN A 99 14.91 10.63 -25.32
C ASN A 99 14.47 12.11 -25.38
N SER A 100 14.93 12.96 -24.46
CA SER A 100 14.51 14.36 -24.37
C SER A 100 15.70 15.33 -24.37
N LYS A 101 16.24 15.65 -25.55
CA LYS A 101 17.31 16.68 -25.70
C LYS A 101 16.91 18.09 -25.23
N ASN A 102 15.62 18.36 -24.98
CA ASN A 102 15.08 19.71 -24.73
C ASN A 102 14.22 19.86 -23.46
N LEU A 103 14.12 18.86 -22.58
CA LEU A 103 13.39 19.01 -21.33
C LEU A 103 14.34 18.87 -20.14
N LEU A 104 14.69 20.01 -19.52
CA LEU A 104 14.33 20.33 -18.12
C LEU A 104 15.31 21.32 -17.48
N ASN A 105 14.84 22.56 -17.36
CA ASN A 105 15.30 23.55 -16.39
C ASN A 105 14.62 23.34 -15.00
N GLN A 106 14.34 22.11 -14.59
CA GLN A 106 13.79 21.82 -13.26
C GLN A 106 14.70 20.85 -12.51
N LYS A 107 15.59 21.42 -11.68
CA LYS A 107 16.04 20.91 -10.38
C LYS A 107 16.12 19.38 -10.18
N ILE A 108 16.75 18.62 -11.08
CA ILE A 108 17.23 17.26 -10.77
C ILE A 108 18.61 17.08 -11.40
N ASN A 109 19.60 17.78 -10.84
CA ASN A 109 21.01 17.72 -11.28
C ASN A 109 21.87 16.78 -10.42
N ASN A 110 21.25 15.94 -9.58
CA ASN A 110 22.00 15.09 -8.66
C ASN A 110 21.71 13.62 -8.93
N ILE A 111 22.79 12.87 -9.20
CA ILE A 111 22.81 11.40 -9.18
C ILE A 111 22.16 10.94 -7.86
N ILE A 112 21.17 10.04 -7.97
CA ILE A 112 20.53 9.44 -6.79
C ILE A 112 21.52 8.47 -6.17
N THR A 113 22.03 8.77 -4.97
CA THR A 113 22.94 7.87 -4.25
C THR A 113 22.17 7.02 -3.23
N PRO A 114 22.70 5.85 -2.82
CA PRO A 114 22.09 5.07 -1.74
C PRO A 114 21.96 5.85 -0.43
N GLU A 115 22.89 6.79 -0.17
CA GLU A 115 22.83 7.68 0.98
C GLU A 115 21.70 8.71 0.86
N PHE A 116 21.44 9.26 -0.33
CA PHE A 116 20.29 10.14 -0.56
C PHE A 116 18.97 9.38 -0.33
N VAL A 117 18.86 8.16 -0.86
CA VAL A 117 17.71 7.27 -0.60
C VAL A 117 17.50 7.06 0.90
N ARG A 118 18.57 6.72 1.64
CA ARG A 118 18.52 6.57 3.09
C ARG A 118 18.06 7.85 3.80
N GLN A 119 18.54 9.02 3.40
CA GLN A 119 18.15 10.30 4.00
C GLN A 119 16.67 10.61 3.78
N GLU A 120 16.14 10.39 2.59
CA GLU A 120 14.72 10.59 2.28
C GLU A 120 13.84 9.66 3.13
N ILE A 121 14.23 8.39 3.26
CA ILE A 121 13.53 7.43 4.13
C ILE A 121 13.64 7.82 5.60
N ALA A 122 14.84 8.17 6.10
CA ALA A 122 15.05 8.54 7.49
C ALA A 122 14.21 9.76 7.91
N SER A 123 13.98 10.69 6.98
CA SER A 123 13.15 11.88 7.18
C SER A 123 11.64 11.61 7.03
N GLY A 124 11.25 10.41 6.59
CA GLY A 124 9.86 10.03 6.36
C GLY A 124 9.26 10.57 5.06
N ARG A 125 10.07 11.18 4.18
CA ARG A 125 9.64 11.72 2.88
C ARG A 125 9.60 10.69 1.75
N ALA A 126 10.10 9.49 2.02
CA ALA A 126 10.05 8.37 1.10
C ALA A 126 9.92 7.03 1.83
N ILE A 127 9.34 6.05 1.15
CA ILE A 127 9.19 4.68 1.66
C ILE A 127 9.62 3.66 0.61
N ILE A 128 10.07 2.50 1.08
CA ILE A 128 10.28 1.29 0.28
C ILE A 128 9.36 0.21 0.87
N PRO A 129 8.16 -0.02 0.30
CA PRO A 129 7.26 -1.06 0.76
C PRO A 129 7.86 -2.44 0.43
N SER A 130 8.37 -3.13 1.45
CA SER A 130 9.31 -4.23 1.24
C SER A 130 9.20 -5.34 2.30
N ASN A 131 8.00 -5.90 2.47
CA ASN A 131 7.75 -6.90 3.51
C ASN A 131 8.76 -8.07 3.39
N ILE A 132 9.32 -8.49 4.53
CA ILE A 132 10.30 -9.58 4.59
C ILE A 132 9.78 -10.93 4.05
N ASN A 133 8.46 -11.11 4.01
CA ASN A 133 7.83 -12.31 3.47
C ASN A 133 7.52 -12.22 1.98
N HIS A 134 7.87 -11.11 1.30
CA HIS A 134 7.75 -10.93 -0.15
C HIS A 134 9.10 -10.76 -0.84
N PRO A 135 9.99 -11.77 -0.77
CA PRO A 135 11.30 -11.71 -1.38
C PRO A 135 11.28 -11.77 -2.91
N GLU A 136 10.14 -12.10 -3.52
CA GLU A 136 9.92 -12.07 -4.98
C GLU A 136 9.96 -10.63 -5.54
N SER A 137 9.63 -9.63 -4.71
CA SER A 137 9.56 -8.23 -5.13
C SER A 137 10.92 -7.65 -5.52
N GLU A 138 10.95 -6.90 -6.62
CA GLU A 138 12.03 -6.00 -7.00
C GLU A 138 11.80 -4.64 -6.31
N PRO A 139 12.68 -4.19 -5.40
CA PRO A 139 12.44 -2.98 -4.61
C PRO A 139 12.16 -1.75 -5.47
N MET A 140 11.20 -0.95 -5.02
CA MET A 140 10.88 0.37 -5.59
C MET A 140 10.70 1.39 -4.45
N ILE A 141 10.82 2.68 -4.76
CA ILE A 141 10.68 3.77 -3.80
C ILE A 141 9.49 4.66 -4.16
N ILE A 142 8.78 5.13 -3.14
CA ILE A 142 7.69 6.09 -3.26
C ILE A 142 8.09 7.33 -2.49
N GLY A 143 8.21 8.47 -3.18
CA GLY A 143 8.56 9.75 -2.57
C GLY A 143 8.63 10.87 -3.59
N ARG A 144 8.41 12.11 -3.15
CA ARG A 144 8.29 13.29 -4.03
C ARG A 144 9.56 13.59 -4.85
N ASN A 145 10.72 13.20 -4.33
CA ASN A 145 12.03 13.48 -4.94
C ASN A 145 12.51 12.36 -5.89
N PHE A 146 11.64 11.38 -6.19
CA PHE A 146 11.88 10.26 -7.09
C PHE A 146 10.92 10.32 -8.28
N PHE A 147 11.07 9.41 -9.26
CA PHE A 147 10.06 9.30 -10.32
C PHE A 147 8.67 9.07 -9.73
N ILE A 148 7.65 9.69 -10.32
CA ILE A 148 6.25 9.44 -9.96
C ILE A 148 5.94 7.97 -10.24
N LYS A 149 5.21 7.34 -9.31
CA LYS A 149 4.86 5.92 -9.34
C LYS A 149 3.35 5.77 -9.51
N ILE A 150 2.92 4.73 -10.21
CA ILE A 150 1.51 4.43 -10.45
C ILE A 150 1.12 3.05 -9.90
N ASN A 151 -0.12 2.95 -9.42
CA ASN A 151 -0.69 1.71 -8.90
C ASN A 151 -1.81 1.20 -9.81
N ALA A 152 -1.89 -0.12 -9.99
CA ALA A 152 -3.06 -0.76 -10.60
C ALA A 152 -3.87 -1.54 -9.54
N ASN A 153 -5.19 -1.39 -9.57
CA ASN A 153 -6.09 -2.17 -8.72
C ASN A 153 -6.56 -3.42 -9.47
N ILE A 154 -6.41 -4.58 -8.83
CA ILE A 154 -6.99 -5.86 -9.26
C ILE A 154 -7.85 -6.43 -8.13
N GLY A 155 -8.38 -7.62 -8.31
CA GLY A 155 -9.12 -8.32 -7.27
C GLY A 155 -10.38 -9.00 -7.81
N ASN A 156 -10.71 -10.12 -7.19
CA ASN A 156 -11.95 -10.84 -7.46
C ASN A 156 -13.16 -10.14 -6.81
N SER A 157 -14.35 -10.48 -7.29
CA SER A 157 -15.61 -10.07 -6.65
C SER A 157 -16.49 -11.29 -6.40
N SER A 158 -17.55 -11.11 -5.63
CA SER A 158 -18.56 -12.16 -5.42
C SER A 158 -19.31 -12.57 -6.70
N ILE A 159 -19.15 -11.81 -7.80
CA ILE A 159 -19.90 -11.97 -9.05
C ILE A 159 -19.00 -12.54 -10.16
N SER A 160 -17.69 -12.31 -10.11
CA SER A 160 -16.76 -12.65 -11.20
C SER A 160 -15.31 -12.84 -10.75
N SER A 161 -14.55 -13.50 -11.64
CA SER A 161 -13.11 -13.76 -11.59
C SER A 161 -12.66 -15.09 -10.95
N SER A 162 -11.57 -15.64 -11.50
CA SER A 162 -10.86 -16.82 -10.98
C SER A 162 -9.44 -16.46 -10.54
N ILE A 163 -8.74 -17.38 -9.87
CA ILE A 163 -7.34 -17.18 -9.46
C ILE A 163 -6.45 -16.91 -10.69
N GLU A 164 -6.68 -17.66 -11.77
CA GLU A 164 -5.92 -17.54 -13.02
C GLU A 164 -6.12 -16.16 -13.65
N GLU A 165 -7.36 -15.66 -13.69
CA GLU A 165 -7.66 -14.31 -14.20
C GLU A 165 -7.00 -13.22 -13.35
N GLU A 166 -6.96 -13.36 -12.02
CA GLU A 166 -6.30 -12.39 -11.14
C GLU A 166 -4.77 -12.35 -11.33
N VAL A 167 -4.12 -13.52 -11.49
CA VAL A 167 -2.69 -13.58 -11.84
C VAL A 167 -2.44 -12.96 -13.21
N GLN A 168 -3.33 -13.20 -14.19
CA GLN A 168 -3.20 -12.58 -15.50
C GLN A 168 -3.33 -11.05 -15.43
N LYS A 169 -4.27 -10.51 -14.64
CA LYS A 169 -4.42 -9.06 -14.43
C LYS A 169 -3.18 -8.45 -13.80
N LEU A 170 -2.59 -9.12 -12.80
CA LEU A 170 -1.32 -8.71 -12.20
C LEU A 170 -0.23 -8.56 -13.28
N ILE A 171 0.01 -9.63 -14.05
CA ILE A 171 1.06 -9.67 -15.08
C ILE A 171 0.81 -8.59 -16.14
N TRP A 172 -0.45 -8.42 -16.57
CA TRP A 172 -0.83 -7.42 -17.55
C TRP A 172 -0.56 -6.00 -17.05
N ALA A 173 -0.94 -5.69 -15.81
CA ALA A 173 -0.74 -4.37 -15.22
C ALA A 173 0.75 -3.99 -15.14
N ILE A 174 1.61 -4.89 -14.64
CA ILE A 174 3.05 -4.62 -14.50
C ILE A 174 3.79 -4.62 -15.83
N GLN A 175 3.24 -5.28 -16.86
CA GLN A 175 3.76 -5.23 -18.22
C GLN A 175 3.65 -3.82 -18.81
N TRP A 176 2.54 -3.12 -18.51
CA TRP A 176 2.26 -1.77 -18.99
C TRP A 176 2.73 -0.66 -18.06
N GLY A 177 3.49 -1.00 -17.00
CA GLY A 177 4.18 -0.01 -16.16
C GLY A 177 3.56 0.27 -14.80
N ALA A 178 2.64 -0.57 -14.30
CA ALA A 178 2.22 -0.48 -12.90
C ALA A 178 3.43 -0.73 -11.97
N ASP A 179 3.73 0.24 -11.11
CA ASP A 179 4.85 0.17 -10.16
C ASP A 179 4.48 -0.59 -8.87
N THR A 180 3.19 -0.55 -8.49
CA THR A 180 2.59 -1.35 -7.42
C THR A 180 1.24 -1.89 -7.88
N VAL A 181 0.76 -2.93 -7.20
CA VAL A 181 -0.57 -3.48 -7.45
C VAL A 181 -1.31 -3.68 -6.14
N MET A 182 -2.59 -3.31 -6.08
CA MET A 182 -3.44 -3.64 -4.92
C MET A 182 -4.39 -4.77 -5.23
N ASP A 183 -4.40 -5.77 -4.35
CA ASP A 183 -5.44 -6.80 -4.31
C ASP A 183 -6.63 -6.28 -3.51
N LEU A 184 -7.69 -5.89 -4.22
CA LEU A 184 -8.95 -5.42 -3.66
C LEU A 184 -10.04 -6.51 -3.68
N SER A 185 -9.61 -7.78 -3.75
CA SER A 185 -10.48 -8.96 -3.75
C SER A 185 -11.50 -8.93 -2.61
N THR A 186 -12.76 -9.26 -2.93
CA THR A 186 -13.85 -9.39 -1.94
C THR A 186 -14.67 -10.65 -2.18
N GLY A 187 -15.33 -11.17 -1.14
CA GLY A 187 -16.05 -12.43 -1.19
C GLY A 187 -15.18 -13.65 -0.82
N ARG A 188 -15.33 -14.74 -1.56
CA ARG A 188 -14.69 -16.03 -1.26
C ARG A 188 -13.25 -16.11 -1.79
N HIS A 189 -12.44 -16.96 -1.17
CA HIS A 189 -11.08 -17.30 -1.60
C HIS A 189 -10.07 -16.13 -1.62
N ILE A 190 -10.33 -15.05 -0.87
CA ILE A 190 -9.43 -13.88 -0.78
C ILE A 190 -8.01 -14.29 -0.39
N TYR A 191 -7.87 -15.21 0.57
CA TYR A 191 -6.55 -15.64 1.05
C TYR A 191 -5.77 -16.37 -0.05
N GLU A 192 -6.41 -17.33 -0.71
CA GLU A 192 -5.82 -18.17 -1.74
C GLU A 192 -5.47 -17.37 -2.99
N THR A 193 -6.38 -16.54 -3.48
CA THR A 193 -6.13 -15.63 -4.62
C THR A 193 -4.92 -14.74 -4.36
N ARG A 194 -4.84 -14.14 -3.17
CA ARG A 194 -3.71 -13.28 -2.81
C ARG A 194 -2.39 -14.03 -2.69
N GLU A 195 -2.41 -15.28 -2.23
CA GLU A 195 -1.18 -16.11 -2.20
C GLU A 195 -0.62 -16.27 -3.62
N TRP A 196 -1.47 -16.56 -4.60
CA TRP A 196 -1.05 -16.65 -6.00
C TRP A 196 -0.51 -15.32 -6.54
N ILE A 197 -1.18 -14.20 -6.24
CA ILE A 197 -0.75 -12.86 -6.64
C ILE A 197 0.64 -12.56 -6.07
N LEU A 198 0.82 -12.69 -4.74
CA LEU A 198 2.09 -12.38 -4.07
C LEU A 198 3.25 -13.23 -4.58
N ARG A 199 3.06 -14.55 -4.73
CA ARG A 199 4.12 -15.45 -5.20
C ARG A 199 4.50 -15.20 -6.67
N ASN A 200 3.66 -14.48 -7.42
CA ASN A 200 3.86 -14.13 -8.83
C ASN A 200 4.09 -12.62 -9.05
N SER A 201 4.25 -11.83 -7.99
CA SER A 201 4.44 -10.39 -8.11
C SER A 201 5.90 -10.00 -7.98
N PRO A 202 6.50 -9.34 -8.99
CA PRO A 202 7.79 -8.68 -8.83
C PRO A 202 7.64 -7.24 -8.29
N VAL A 203 6.41 -6.76 -8.07
CA VAL A 203 6.13 -5.41 -7.56
C VAL A 203 5.48 -5.47 -6.18
N PRO A 204 5.56 -4.40 -5.36
CA PRO A 204 4.87 -4.37 -4.09
C PRO A 204 3.37 -4.60 -4.22
N ILE A 205 2.80 -5.40 -3.31
CA ILE A 205 1.37 -5.69 -3.23
C ILE A 205 0.76 -4.97 -2.04
N GLY A 206 -0.28 -4.17 -2.31
CA GLY A 206 -1.11 -3.55 -1.29
C GLY A 206 -2.45 -4.25 -1.09
N THR A 207 -3.06 -4.03 0.07
CA THR A 207 -4.43 -4.48 0.35
C THR A 207 -5.20 -3.48 1.20
N VAL A 208 -6.52 -3.70 1.33
CA VAL A 208 -7.35 -3.05 2.34
C VAL A 208 -7.82 -4.12 3.35
N PRO A 209 -7.12 -4.34 4.48
CA PRO A 209 -7.40 -5.48 5.37
C PRO A 209 -8.84 -5.58 5.88
N ILE A 210 -9.55 -4.45 5.97
CA ILE A 210 -10.95 -4.44 6.43
C ILE A 210 -11.88 -5.23 5.51
N TYR A 211 -11.53 -5.40 4.23
CA TYR A 211 -12.34 -6.16 3.27
C TYR A 211 -12.36 -7.65 3.62
N GLN A 212 -11.19 -8.24 3.87
CA GLN A 212 -11.12 -9.63 4.32
C GLN A 212 -11.69 -9.79 5.74
N ALA A 213 -11.44 -8.83 6.64
CA ALA A 213 -12.00 -8.87 7.99
C ALA A 213 -13.54 -8.88 7.97
N LEU A 214 -14.15 -8.13 7.06
CA LEU A 214 -15.60 -8.09 6.87
C LEU A 214 -16.15 -9.44 6.36
N GLU A 215 -15.46 -10.11 5.45
CA GLU A 215 -15.84 -11.46 5.00
C GLU A 215 -15.77 -12.50 6.13
N LYS A 216 -14.79 -12.40 7.03
CA LYS A 216 -14.69 -13.28 8.21
C LYS A 216 -15.88 -13.17 9.15
N VAL A 217 -16.56 -12.03 9.16
CA VAL A 217 -17.80 -11.80 9.90
C VAL A 217 -19.05 -11.85 9.01
N GLN A 218 -18.94 -12.51 7.86
CA GLN A 218 -20.06 -12.77 6.92
C GLN A 218 -20.74 -11.50 6.42
N GLY A 219 -19.99 -10.41 6.25
CA GLY A 219 -20.54 -9.13 5.79
C GLY A 219 -21.28 -8.33 6.85
N VAL A 220 -21.40 -8.85 8.09
CA VAL A 220 -22.07 -8.16 9.19
C VAL A 220 -21.09 -7.16 9.83
N ILE A 221 -21.21 -5.90 9.43
CA ILE A 221 -20.31 -4.83 9.86
C ILE A 221 -20.27 -4.73 11.38
N GLU A 222 -21.40 -4.85 12.06
CA GLU A 222 -21.54 -4.79 13.51
C GLU A 222 -20.70 -5.84 14.24
N ASN A 223 -20.37 -6.96 13.58
CA ASN A 223 -19.58 -8.03 14.18
C ASN A 223 -18.06 -7.80 14.06
N LEU A 224 -17.62 -6.79 13.30
CA LEU A 224 -16.21 -6.40 13.24
C LEU A 224 -15.73 -5.98 14.63
N ASN A 225 -14.52 -6.43 14.97
CA ASN A 225 -13.84 -6.06 16.21
C ASN A 225 -12.33 -6.15 16.02
N TRP A 226 -11.59 -5.65 17.02
CA TRP A 226 -10.14 -5.62 17.00
C TRP A 226 -9.50 -6.99 16.78
N GLU A 227 -10.01 -8.06 17.41
CA GLU A 227 -9.40 -9.40 17.31
C GLU A 227 -9.49 -9.97 15.89
N VAL A 228 -10.65 -9.83 15.23
CA VAL A 228 -10.82 -10.26 13.82
C VAL A 228 -9.88 -9.47 12.91
N PHE A 229 -9.77 -8.16 13.13
CA PHE A 229 -8.91 -7.29 12.33
C PHE A 229 -7.42 -7.60 12.56
N LYS A 230 -6.99 -7.73 13.81
CA LYS A 230 -5.63 -8.11 14.22
C LYS A 230 -5.19 -9.41 13.57
N ASN A 231 -6.04 -10.44 13.63
CA ASN A 231 -5.76 -11.73 12.99
C ASN A 231 -5.62 -11.59 11.46
N THR A 232 -6.42 -10.72 10.85
CA THR A 232 -6.35 -10.44 9.40
C THR A 232 -5.04 -9.72 9.03
N LEU A 233 -4.60 -8.74 9.82
CA LEU A 233 -3.30 -8.10 9.62
C LEU A 233 -2.15 -9.11 9.71
N LEU A 234 -2.18 -9.98 10.72
CA LEU A 234 -1.15 -11.01 10.90
C LEU A 234 -1.10 -11.99 9.74
N GLU A 235 -2.26 -12.49 9.28
CA GLU A 235 -2.34 -13.37 8.11
C GLU A 235 -1.71 -12.72 6.88
N GLN A 236 -2.10 -11.49 6.55
CA GLN A 236 -1.61 -10.81 5.35
C GLN A 236 -0.12 -10.42 5.45
N ALA A 237 0.35 -9.99 6.63
CA ALA A 237 1.74 -9.66 6.85
C ALA A 237 2.64 -10.92 6.73
N ILE A 238 2.15 -12.07 7.17
CA ILE A 238 2.84 -13.36 6.99
C ILE A 238 2.84 -13.78 5.51
N GLN A 239 1.76 -13.56 4.77
CA GLN A 239 1.72 -13.85 3.33
C GLN A 239 2.73 -13.01 2.53
N GLY A 240 3.01 -11.78 2.97
CA GLY A 240 3.96 -10.88 2.32
C GLY A 240 3.33 -9.60 1.76
N VAL A 241 2.14 -9.18 2.20
CA VAL A 241 1.61 -7.88 1.76
C VAL A 241 2.55 -6.75 2.19
N ASP A 242 2.93 -5.87 1.27
CA ASP A 242 3.94 -4.84 1.49
C ASP A 242 3.40 -3.57 2.11
N TYR A 243 2.11 -3.26 1.87
CA TYR A 243 1.46 -2.14 2.51
C TYR A 243 -0.04 -2.35 2.76
N PHE A 244 -0.53 -1.76 3.84
CA PHE A 244 -1.95 -1.81 4.20
C PHE A 244 -2.61 -0.45 4.11
N THR A 245 -3.71 -0.36 3.37
CA THR A 245 -4.64 0.76 3.46
C THR A 245 -5.50 0.65 4.71
N ILE A 246 -5.24 1.53 5.69
CA ILE A 246 -5.91 1.55 6.99
C ILE A 246 -6.67 2.87 7.17
N HIS A 247 -7.99 2.77 7.29
CA HIS A 247 -8.90 3.92 7.43
C HIS A 247 -9.00 4.37 8.91
N ALA A 248 -7.86 4.65 9.55
CA ALA A 248 -7.81 5.06 10.95
C ALA A 248 -8.05 6.57 11.16
N GLY A 249 -8.09 7.37 10.08
CA GLY A 249 -8.35 8.82 10.16
C GLY A 249 -9.82 9.21 10.29
N LEU A 250 -10.74 8.31 9.93
CA LEU A 250 -12.17 8.53 10.03
C LEU A 250 -12.62 8.36 11.48
N LEU A 251 -12.85 9.48 12.17
CA LEU A 251 -13.32 9.49 13.55
C LEU A 251 -14.84 9.62 13.62
N LEU A 252 -15.46 9.09 14.68
CA LEU A 252 -16.91 9.13 14.92
C LEU A 252 -17.45 10.57 14.79
N GLN A 253 -16.75 11.55 15.37
CA GLN A 253 -17.13 12.96 15.32
C GLN A 253 -17.09 13.60 13.93
N TYR A 254 -16.43 12.96 12.94
CA TYR A 254 -16.35 13.47 11.56
C TYR A 254 -17.52 13.00 10.70
N ILE A 255 -18.19 11.91 11.06
CA ILE A 255 -19.30 11.34 10.28
C ILE A 255 -20.43 12.35 10.07
N PRO A 256 -20.89 13.13 11.09
CA PRO A 256 -21.92 14.13 10.86
C PRO A 256 -21.51 15.25 9.90
N MET A 257 -20.21 15.47 9.66
CA MET A 257 -19.74 16.48 8.72
C MET A 257 -20.03 16.11 7.26
N THR A 258 -20.28 14.83 6.97
CA THR A 258 -20.59 14.35 5.62
C THR A 258 -22.09 14.41 5.28
N SER A 259 -22.95 14.81 6.22
CA SER A 259 -24.41 14.82 6.01
C SER A 259 -24.87 15.78 4.91
N ASN A 260 -24.12 16.85 4.68
CA ASN A 260 -24.41 17.85 3.65
C ASN A 260 -23.65 17.60 2.33
N ARG A 261 -22.96 16.47 2.20
CA ARG A 261 -22.28 16.12 0.95
C ARG A 261 -23.27 15.67 -0.10
N MET A 262 -22.97 15.98 -1.35
CA MET A 262 -23.74 15.51 -2.51
C MET A 262 -23.61 14.00 -2.69
N THR A 263 -22.42 13.45 -2.50
CA THR A 263 -22.14 12.01 -2.70
C THR A 263 -21.82 11.24 -1.42
N GLY A 264 -21.90 11.91 -0.26
CA GLY A 264 -21.69 11.28 1.04
C GLY A 264 -20.26 10.72 1.21
N ILE A 265 -20.18 9.47 1.69
CA ILE A 265 -18.93 8.72 1.88
C ILE A 265 -18.79 7.70 0.75
N VAL A 266 -17.87 7.95 -0.17
CA VAL A 266 -17.64 7.08 -1.35
C VAL A 266 -16.51 6.07 -1.17
N SER A 267 -15.72 6.21 -0.09
CA SER A 267 -14.73 5.18 0.27
C SER A 267 -15.46 3.95 0.79
N ARG A 268 -15.26 2.78 0.17
CA ARG A 268 -15.80 1.51 0.67
C ARG A 268 -15.24 1.17 2.06
N GLY A 269 -13.95 1.38 2.29
CA GLY A 269 -13.35 1.14 3.61
C GLY A 269 -13.83 2.16 4.64
N GLY A 270 -13.90 3.43 4.24
CA GLY A 270 -14.45 4.50 5.07
C GLY A 270 -15.91 4.27 5.46
N SER A 271 -16.77 3.83 4.53
CA SER A 271 -18.19 3.58 4.81
C SER A 271 -18.41 2.39 5.73
N ILE A 272 -17.60 1.33 5.65
CA ILE A 272 -17.60 0.20 6.60
C ILE A 272 -17.32 0.72 8.01
N ILE A 273 -16.26 1.51 8.19
CA ILE A 273 -15.88 2.06 9.49
C ILE A 273 -16.92 3.06 10.01
N ALA A 274 -17.43 3.94 9.15
CA ALA A 274 -18.47 4.88 9.53
C ALA A 274 -19.73 4.16 10.04
N LYS A 275 -20.21 3.14 9.32
CA LYS A 275 -21.34 2.32 9.77
C LYS A 275 -21.03 1.59 11.08
N TRP A 276 -19.83 1.03 11.23
CA TRP A 276 -19.42 0.39 12.48
C TRP A 276 -19.47 1.36 13.68
N CYS A 277 -18.93 2.58 13.51
CA CYS A 277 -18.92 3.62 14.55
C CYS A 277 -20.34 4.04 14.92
N LEU A 278 -21.24 4.21 13.94
CA LEU A 278 -22.64 4.56 14.19
C LEU A 278 -23.43 3.44 14.87
N SER A 279 -23.24 2.17 14.46
CA SER A 279 -23.94 1.04 15.08
C SER A 279 -23.56 0.86 16.55
N HIS A 280 -22.29 1.10 16.90
CA HIS A 280 -21.81 0.94 18.28
C HIS A 280 -21.80 2.23 19.12
N HIS A 281 -21.93 3.38 18.48
CA HIS A 281 -21.66 4.69 19.09
C HIS A 281 -20.30 4.74 19.81
N LYS A 282 -19.26 4.18 19.16
CA LYS A 282 -17.88 4.13 19.66
C LYS A 282 -16.92 4.76 18.66
N GLU A 283 -15.77 5.20 19.15
CA GLU A 283 -14.70 5.69 18.30
C GLU A 283 -14.14 4.55 17.43
N ASN A 284 -13.62 4.91 16.26
CA ASN A 284 -13.02 4.00 15.31
C ASN A 284 -11.96 3.10 15.98
N PHE A 285 -12.23 1.80 16.07
CA PHE A 285 -11.33 0.85 16.73
C PHE A 285 -9.95 0.76 16.04
N LEU A 286 -9.82 1.13 14.75
CA LEU A 286 -8.54 1.23 14.06
C LEU A 286 -7.69 2.38 14.61
N TYR A 287 -8.33 3.50 14.93
CA TYR A 287 -7.70 4.65 15.57
C TYR A 287 -7.28 4.30 17.00
N GLU A 288 -8.18 3.71 17.79
CA GLU A 288 -7.91 3.35 19.20
C GLU A 288 -6.78 2.32 19.34
N ASN A 289 -6.65 1.40 18.39
CA ASN A 289 -5.63 0.35 18.40
C ASN A 289 -4.43 0.65 17.47
N PHE A 290 -4.27 1.89 17.01
CA PHE A 290 -3.29 2.22 15.98
C PHE A 290 -1.83 1.91 16.37
N GLU A 291 -1.45 2.07 17.65
CA GLU A 291 -0.12 1.69 18.11
C GLU A 291 0.14 0.16 17.99
N GLU A 292 -0.89 -0.66 18.21
CA GLU A 292 -0.77 -2.12 18.06
C GLU A 292 -0.69 -2.53 16.59
N ILE A 293 -1.42 -1.84 15.70
CA ILE A 293 -1.26 -1.97 14.24
C ILE A 293 0.20 -1.67 13.85
N CYS A 294 0.78 -0.59 14.39
CA CYS A 294 2.17 -0.23 14.11
C CYS A 294 3.15 -1.31 14.55
N LYS A 295 2.95 -1.94 15.72
CA LYS A 295 3.82 -3.05 16.18
C LYS A 295 3.77 -4.26 15.25
N ILE A 296 2.59 -4.60 14.72
CA ILE A 296 2.44 -5.67 13.73
C ILE A 296 3.22 -5.30 12.47
N CYS A 297 3.01 -4.09 11.93
CA CYS A 297 3.68 -3.62 10.73
C CYS A 297 5.21 -3.61 10.89
N ALA A 298 5.72 -3.14 12.02
CA ALA A 298 7.15 -3.12 12.34
C ALA A 298 7.78 -4.52 12.47
N THR A 299 6.99 -5.56 12.73
CA THR A 299 7.47 -6.94 12.84
C THR A 299 7.81 -7.56 11.48
N TYR A 300 7.22 -7.05 10.40
CA TYR A 300 7.34 -7.62 9.05
C TYR A 300 7.79 -6.61 7.99
N ASP A 301 8.03 -5.34 8.37
CA ASP A 301 8.27 -4.22 7.45
C ASP A 301 7.12 -3.99 6.45
N VAL A 302 5.90 -3.99 6.97
CA VAL A 302 4.72 -3.55 6.21
C VAL A 302 4.58 -2.04 6.33
N SER A 303 4.46 -1.34 5.21
CA SER A 303 4.17 0.10 5.19
C SER A 303 2.69 0.38 5.46
N LEU A 304 2.38 1.55 6.00
CA LEU A 304 1.01 2.02 6.17
C LEU A 304 0.63 2.95 5.03
N SER A 305 -0.44 2.64 4.32
CA SER A 305 -1.15 3.59 3.46
C SER A 305 -2.31 4.14 4.29
N LEU A 306 -2.18 5.37 4.77
CA LEU A 306 -3.20 5.97 5.63
C LEU A 306 -4.39 6.41 4.79
N GLY A 307 -5.47 5.64 4.85
CA GLY A 307 -6.58 5.67 3.92
C GLY A 307 -7.45 6.93 4.02
N ASP A 308 -8.00 7.34 2.88
CA ASP A 308 -8.83 8.53 2.71
C ASP A 308 -10.33 8.22 2.82
N GLY A 309 -10.75 7.75 4.00
CA GLY A 309 -12.12 7.31 4.27
C GLY A 309 -13.20 8.36 3.98
N LEU A 310 -12.86 9.64 4.08
CA LEU A 310 -13.71 10.79 3.84
C LEU A 310 -13.27 11.56 2.59
N ARG A 311 -12.64 10.94 1.60
CA ARG A 311 -12.38 11.59 0.30
C ARG A 311 -13.66 12.07 -0.39
N PRO A 312 -13.59 13.11 -1.25
CA PRO A 312 -14.72 13.59 -2.03
C PRO A 312 -15.04 12.65 -3.19
N GLY A 313 -16.33 12.33 -3.37
CA GLY A 313 -16.86 11.57 -4.50
C GLY A 313 -17.52 12.42 -5.59
N SER A 314 -17.48 13.74 -5.42
CA SER A 314 -17.88 14.73 -6.41
C SER A 314 -17.07 16.00 -6.21
N ILE A 315 -16.98 16.82 -7.25
CA ILE A 315 -16.36 18.15 -7.20
C ILE A 315 -17.05 19.07 -6.19
N TYR A 316 -18.35 18.86 -5.98
CA TYR A 316 -19.13 19.59 -4.98
C TYR A 316 -18.55 19.39 -3.58
N ASP A 317 -18.17 18.15 -3.25
CA ASP A 317 -17.67 17.75 -1.93
C ASP A 317 -16.19 18.06 -1.71
N ALA A 318 -15.47 18.50 -2.76
CA ALA A 318 -14.03 18.69 -2.72
C ALA A 318 -13.59 19.80 -1.75
N ASN A 319 -12.58 19.50 -0.93
CA ASN A 319 -11.94 20.37 0.06
C ASN A 319 -12.88 20.79 1.20
N ASP A 320 -13.88 19.96 1.50
CA ASP A 320 -14.80 20.21 2.60
C ASP A 320 -14.17 19.96 3.98
N LYS A 321 -14.95 20.22 5.02
CA LYS A 321 -14.50 20.07 6.41
C LYS A 321 -14.19 18.61 6.76
N ALA A 322 -14.99 17.66 6.28
CA ALA A 322 -14.83 16.25 6.59
C ALA A 322 -13.48 15.71 6.04
N GLN A 323 -13.19 16.01 4.77
CA GLN A 323 -11.95 15.62 4.10
C GLN A 323 -10.72 16.14 4.85
N PHE A 324 -10.65 17.44 5.14
CA PHE A 324 -9.47 18.00 5.81
C PHE A 324 -9.37 17.59 7.29
N SER A 325 -10.49 17.36 7.97
CA SER A 325 -10.46 16.85 9.37
C SER A 325 -9.83 15.45 9.44
N GLU A 326 -10.13 14.58 8.48
CA GLU A 326 -9.45 13.30 8.34
C GLU A 326 -7.97 13.50 8.01
N LEU A 327 -7.62 14.32 7.01
CA LEU A 327 -6.22 14.57 6.62
C LEU A 327 -5.36 15.05 7.80
N TYR A 328 -5.86 15.97 8.63
CA TYR A 328 -5.16 16.43 9.83
C TYR A 328 -4.99 15.33 10.88
N THR A 329 -5.91 14.37 10.93
CA THR A 329 -5.79 13.19 11.78
C THR A 329 -4.74 12.24 11.24
N LEU A 330 -4.68 12.03 9.92
CA LEU A 330 -3.64 11.22 9.28
C LEU A 330 -2.25 11.75 9.61
N GLY A 331 -2.02 13.07 9.56
CA GLY A 331 -0.75 13.66 9.98
C GLY A 331 -0.35 13.38 11.44
N LYS A 332 -1.32 13.27 12.35
CA LYS A 332 -1.05 12.83 13.74
C LYS A 332 -0.68 11.35 13.78
N LEU A 333 -1.39 10.52 13.02
CA LEU A 333 -1.14 9.08 12.93
C LEU A 333 0.24 8.78 12.31
N THR A 334 0.69 9.55 11.32
CA THR A 334 2.06 9.50 10.76
C THR A 334 3.12 9.63 11.85
N LYS A 335 2.99 10.60 12.77
CA LYS A 335 3.95 10.74 13.89
C LYS A 335 3.94 9.51 14.80
N ILE A 336 2.77 8.90 15.02
CA ILE A 336 2.66 7.66 15.80
C ILE A 336 3.34 6.52 15.06
N ALA A 337 3.08 6.33 13.76
CA ALA A 337 3.74 5.32 12.94
C ALA A 337 5.28 5.49 12.98
N TRP A 338 5.79 6.71 12.83
CA TRP A 338 7.22 7.01 12.88
C TRP A 338 7.87 6.77 14.24
N LYS A 339 7.13 6.92 15.35
CA LYS A 339 7.59 6.54 16.71
C LYS A 339 7.88 5.03 16.78
N TYR A 340 7.13 4.23 16.03
CA TYR A 340 7.32 2.78 15.91
C TYR A 340 8.24 2.39 14.74
N ASN A 341 8.88 3.37 14.08
CA ASN A 341 9.62 3.23 12.83
C ASN A 341 8.84 2.48 11.74
N VAL A 342 7.52 2.64 11.67
CA VAL A 342 6.73 2.14 10.55
C VAL A 342 6.76 3.17 9.44
N GLN A 343 7.04 2.71 8.23
CA GLN A 343 6.98 3.51 7.01
C GLN A 343 5.51 3.84 6.71
N ASP A 344 5.20 5.07 6.29
CA ASP A 344 3.85 5.43 5.88
C ASP A 344 3.80 6.36 4.66
N MET A 345 2.67 6.31 3.98
CA MET A 345 2.23 7.25 2.95
C MET A 345 0.77 7.62 3.21
N ILE A 346 0.35 8.77 2.69
CA ILE A 346 -0.98 9.32 2.91
C ILE A 346 -1.82 9.12 1.66
N GLU A 347 -3.04 8.60 1.79
CA GLU A 347 -3.99 8.59 0.69
C GLU A 347 -4.70 9.94 0.57
N GLY A 348 -5.00 10.33 -0.67
CA GLY A 348 -5.53 11.64 -1.03
C GLY A 348 -6.69 11.56 -2.02
N PRO A 349 -7.36 12.70 -2.23
CA PRO A 349 -8.72 12.76 -2.77
C PRO A 349 -8.94 12.13 -4.14
N GLY A 350 -10.22 11.86 -4.37
CA GLY A 350 -10.79 11.38 -5.65
C GLY A 350 -11.25 12.51 -6.56
N HIS A 351 -12.38 13.17 -6.30
CA HIS A 351 -12.94 14.17 -7.21
C HIS A 351 -12.58 15.59 -6.77
N VAL A 352 -11.78 16.31 -7.57
CA VAL A 352 -11.28 17.65 -7.21
C VAL A 352 -11.16 18.51 -8.48
N PRO A 353 -11.83 19.68 -8.55
CA PRO A 353 -11.66 20.58 -9.68
C PRO A 353 -10.25 21.19 -9.69
N ILE A 354 -9.72 21.51 -10.87
CA ILE A 354 -8.33 21.94 -11.07
C ILE A 354 -7.89 23.06 -10.11
N ASN A 355 -8.74 24.07 -9.91
CA ASN A 355 -8.45 25.21 -9.04
C ASN A 355 -8.29 24.85 -7.54
N LYS A 356 -8.73 23.66 -7.12
CA LYS A 356 -8.63 23.15 -5.75
C LYS A 356 -7.48 22.16 -5.53
N ILE A 357 -6.83 21.65 -6.58
CA ILE A 357 -5.75 20.64 -6.48
C ILE A 357 -4.56 21.17 -5.66
N LYS A 358 -4.07 22.37 -5.98
CA LYS A 358 -2.91 22.98 -5.28
C LYS A 358 -3.13 23.10 -3.76
N LYS A 359 -4.37 23.36 -3.33
CA LYS A 359 -4.70 23.46 -1.90
C LYS A 359 -4.54 22.10 -1.21
N ASN A 360 -4.96 20.99 -1.83
CA ASN A 360 -4.79 19.65 -1.27
C ASN A 360 -3.30 19.34 -1.04
N MET A 361 -2.46 19.57 -2.05
CA MET A 361 -1.02 19.32 -1.94
C MET A 361 -0.39 20.20 -0.85
N THR A 362 -0.77 21.48 -0.79
CA THR A 362 -0.25 22.41 0.22
C THR A 362 -0.62 21.98 1.64
N GLU A 363 -1.88 21.56 1.85
CA GLU A 363 -2.33 21.09 3.17
C GLU A 363 -1.63 19.78 3.55
N GLN A 364 -1.53 18.81 2.64
CA GLN A 364 -0.88 17.53 2.93
C GLN A 364 0.59 17.70 3.32
N LEU A 365 1.36 18.48 2.56
CA LEU A 365 2.77 18.74 2.88
C LEU A 365 2.93 19.34 4.28
N LYS A 366 2.05 20.28 4.63
CA LYS A 366 2.08 20.98 5.92
C LYS A 366 1.68 20.08 7.08
N CYS A 367 0.56 19.36 6.97
CA CYS A 367 -0.01 18.63 8.11
C CYS A 367 0.49 17.19 8.23
N CYS A 368 0.95 16.58 7.15
CA CYS A 368 1.49 15.22 7.11
C CYS A 368 3.01 15.17 6.98
N HIS A 369 3.70 16.29 7.26
CA HIS A 369 5.15 16.34 7.42
C HIS A 369 5.93 15.88 6.18
N GLU A 370 5.42 16.21 4.99
CA GLU A 370 6.00 15.82 3.70
C GLU A 370 6.08 14.30 3.46
N ALA A 371 5.31 13.49 4.21
CA ALA A 371 5.15 12.06 3.91
C ALA A 371 4.67 11.86 2.46
N PRO A 372 5.01 10.74 1.79
CA PRO A 372 4.57 10.48 0.42
C PRO A 372 3.04 10.57 0.28
N PHE A 373 2.57 11.14 -0.83
CA PHE A 373 1.14 11.34 -1.08
C PHE A 373 0.67 10.46 -2.24
N TYR A 374 -0.40 9.71 -2.02
CA TYR A 374 -0.95 8.71 -2.92
C TYR A 374 -2.40 9.06 -3.27
N THR A 375 -2.66 9.51 -4.50
CA THR A 375 -3.98 10.05 -4.89
C THR A 375 -4.73 9.13 -5.85
N LEU A 376 -6.06 9.14 -5.76
CA LEU A 376 -6.94 8.48 -6.74
C LEU A 376 -7.37 9.47 -7.83
N GLY A 377 -6.50 9.70 -8.82
CA GLY A 377 -6.65 10.77 -9.81
C GLY A 377 -5.90 12.02 -9.33
N PRO A 378 -6.57 13.15 -9.04
CA PRO A 378 -8.01 13.31 -8.90
C PRO A 378 -8.79 13.57 -10.21
N LEU A 379 -10.06 13.18 -10.26
CA LEU A 379 -10.98 13.50 -11.36
C LEU A 379 -11.29 15.00 -11.35
N THR A 380 -11.05 15.67 -12.48
CA THR A 380 -11.28 17.12 -12.62
C THR A 380 -12.68 17.50 -13.08
N THR A 381 -13.51 16.52 -13.45
CA THR A 381 -14.93 16.70 -13.79
C THR A 381 -15.73 15.41 -13.54
N ASP A 382 -17.01 15.56 -13.20
CA ASP A 382 -17.91 14.44 -12.85
C ASP A 382 -18.86 14.06 -14.00
N ILE A 383 -18.73 14.71 -15.17
CA ILE A 383 -19.74 14.65 -16.24
C ILE A 383 -19.39 13.69 -17.40
N ALA A 384 -18.29 12.93 -17.28
CA ALA A 384 -17.77 12.10 -18.38
C ALA A 384 -17.59 10.61 -17.99
N PRO A 385 -18.63 9.93 -17.46
CA PRO A 385 -18.53 8.52 -17.10
C PRO A 385 -18.15 7.67 -18.32
N GLY A 386 -17.26 6.70 -18.11
CA GLY A 386 -16.63 5.90 -19.17
C GLY A 386 -15.33 6.51 -19.73
N TYR A 387 -15.08 7.79 -19.46
CA TYR A 387 -13.87 8.52 -19.84
C TYR A 387 -13.09 9.05 -18.63
N ASP A 388 -13.37 8.53 -17.43
CA ASP A 388 -12.77 9.00 -16.19
C ASP A 388 -11.26 8.80 -16.11
N HIS A 389 -10.69 7.90 -16.92
CA HIS A 389 -9.24 7.77 -17.09
C HIS A 389 -8.61 9.03 -17.71
N PHE A 390 -9.34 9.77 -18.56
CA PHE A 390 -8.89 11.08 -19.05
C PHE A 390 -9.13 12.19 -18.03
N THR A 391 -10.31 12.22 -17.39
CA THR A 391 -10.64 13.28 -16.41
C THR A 391 -9.72 13.23 -15.19
N SER A 392 -9.37 12.02 -14.73
CA SER A 392 -8.39 11.82 -13.66
C SER A 392 -6.96 12.02 -14.13
N GLY A 393 -6.64 11.66 -15.39
CA GLY A 393 -5.33 11.91 -15.97
C GLY A 393 -4.93 13.39 -15.97
N ILE A 394 -5.89 14.30 -16.13
CA ILE A 394 -5.65 15.76 -16.04
C ILE A 394 -5.28 16.18 -14.61
N GLY A 395 -5.95 15.65 -13.60
CA GLY A 395 -5.68 16.04 -12.20
C GLY A 395 -4.47 15.33 -11.60
N ALA A 396 -4.15 14.13 -12.09
CA ALA A 396 -3.00 13.35 -11.66
C ALA A 396 -1.65 13.92 -12.15
N ALA A 397 -1.64 14.58 -13.31
CA ALA A 397 -0.47 15.27 -13.89
C ALA A 397 -0.27 16.65 -13.27
#